data_AF-A0A927GQU3-F1
#
_entry.id   AF-A0A927GQU3-F1
#
_cell.length_a   1.000
_cell.length_b   1.000
_cell.length_c   1.000
_cell.angle_alpha   90.00
_cell.angle_beta   90.00
_cell.angle_gamma   90.00
#
_symmetry.space_group_name_H-M   'P 1'
#
loop_
_entity.id
_entity.type
_entity.pdbx_description
1 polymer ?
#
loop_
_entity_poly.entity_id
_entity_poly.type
_entity_poly.pdbx_seq_one_letter_code
_entity_poly.pdbx_strand_id
1 'polypeptide(L)' 'MPQWLCNQLMRAFEKKDRRQIQLLNDCWYYYRTKSQPAQQPATGYMP' A
#
# COMPACT_ATOMS: atom_id res chain seq x y z
N MET A 1 2.04 -1.36 -8.93
CA MET A 1 2.31 -2.46 -7.99
C MET A 1 3.13 -3.52 -8.72
N PRO A 2 4.13 -4.14 -8.08
CA PRO A 2 4.83 -5.29 -8.61
C PRO A 2 3.87 -6.44 -8.92
N GLN A 3 4.25 -7.28 -9.89
CA GLN A 3 3.45 -8.44 -10.29
C GLN A 3 3.16 -9.39 -9.13
N TRP A 4 4.11 -9.56 -8.20
CA TRP A 4 3.93 -10.40 -7.01
C TRP A 4 2.81 -9.92 -6.09
N LEU A 5 2.62 -8.60 -5.98
CA LEU A 5 1.60 -7.99 -5.14
C LEU A 5 0.21 -8.10 -5.78
N CYS A 6 0.13 -7.95 -7.11
CA CYS A 6 -1.10 -8.19 -7.86
C CYS A 6 -1.58 -9.64 -7.69
N ASN A 7 -0.66 -10.62 -7.76
CA ASN A 7 -0.98 -12.04 -7.55
C ASN A 7 -1.47 -12.33 -6.12
N GLN A 8 -0.92 -11.64 -5.11
CA GLN A 8 -1.37 -11.77 -3.71
C GLN A 8 -2.76 -11.16 -3.49
N LEU A 9 -3.02 -9.98 -4.06
CA LEU A 9 -4.33 -9.34 -4.00
C LEU A 9 -5.41 -10.17 -4.71
N MET A 10 -5.09 -10.78 -5.85
CA MET A 10 -6.02 -11.64 -6.59
C MET A 10 -6.45 -12.86 -5.76
N ARG A 11 -5.50 -13.52 -5.08
CA ARG A 11 -5.80 -14.65 -4.18
C ARG A 11 -6.58 -14.22 -2.94
N ALA A 12 -6.27 -13.06 -2.37
CA ALA A 12 -7.00 -12.51 -1.23
C ALA A 12 -8.45 -12.13 -1.63
N PHE A 13 -8.63 -11.61 -2.83
CA PHE A 13 -9.94 -11.28 -3.41
C PHE A 13 -10.79 -12.53 -3.65
N GLU A 14 -10.21 -13.58 -4.23
CA GLU A 14 -10.88 -14.87 -4.42
C GLU A 14 -11.35 -15.47 -3.08
N LYS A 15 -10.52 -15.36 -2.04
CA LYS A 15 -10.84 -15.79 -0.67
C LYS A 15 -11.77 -14.82 0.08
N LYS A 16 -12.13 -13.68 -0.53
CA LYS A 16 -12.88 -12.58 0.09
C LYS A 16 -12.27 -12.07 1.41
N ASP A 17 -10.95 -12.21 1.55
CA ASP A 17 -10.23 -11.77 2.74
C ASP A 17 -9.94 -10.26 2.65
N ARG A 18 -10.91 -9.48 3.10
CA ARG A 18 -10.83 -8.01 3.10
C ARG A 18 -9.69 -7.48 3.97
N ARG A 19 -9.33 -8.19 5.05
CA ARG A 19 -8.25 -7.80 5.95
C ARG A 19 -6.90 -7.94 5.25
N GLN A 20 -6.70 -9.06 4.54
CA GLN A 20 -5.50 -9.28 3.76
C GLN A 20 -5.35 -8.25 2.63
N ILE A 21 -6.45 -7.88 1.97
CA ILE A 21 -6.43 -6.83 0.94
C ILE A 21 -6.02 -5.48 1.52
N GLN A 22 -6.58 -5.08 2.67
CA GLN A 22 -6.23 -3.83 3.36
C GLN A 22 -4.75 -3.80 3.73
N LEU A 23 -4.26 -4.87 4.38
CA LEU A 23 -2.85 -4.96 4.77
C LEU A 23 -1.90 -4.86 3.56
N LEU A 24 -2.20 -5.58 2.47
CA LEU A 24 -1.39 -5.54 1.25
C LEU A 24 -1.37 -4.15 0.60
N ASN A 25 -2.51 -3.45 0.62
CA ASN A 25 -2.60 -2.07 0.14
C ASN A 25 -1.79 -1.10 1.03
N ASP A 26 -1.87 -1.26 2.35
CA ASP A 26 -1.11 -0.43 3.31
C ASP A 26 0.39 -0.65 3.15
N CYS A 27 0.83 -1.91 3.04
CA CYS A 27 2.23 -2.27 2.77
C CYS A 27 2.72 -1.65 1.45
N TRP A 28 1.90 -1.70 0.40
CA TRP A 28 2.23 -1.09 -0.89
C TRP A 28 2.33 0.43 -0.80
N TYR A 29 1.39 1.06 -0.10
CA TYR A 29 1.38 2.50 0.10
C TYR A 29 2.66 2.95 0.80
N TYR A 30 3.03 2.27 1.89
CA TYR A 30 4.27 2.53 2.63
C TYR A 30 5.54 2.32 1.79
N TYR A 31 5.56 1.26 0.97
CA TYR A 31 6.66 1.01 0.06
C TYR A 31 6.80 2.12 -0.99
N ARG A 32 5.67 2.60 -1.55
CA ARG A 32 5.64 3.69 -2.53
C ARG A 32 6.09 5.02 -1.92
N THR A 33 5.67 5.34 -0.70
CA THR A 33 6.05 6.58 -0.02
C THR A 33 7.53 6.61 0.36
N LYS A 34 8.11 5.45 0.69
CA LYS A 34 9.56 5.33 0.96
C LYS A 34 10.44 5.28 -0.29
N SER A 35 9.90 4.86 -1.43
CA SER A 35 10.63 4.81 -2.70
C SER A 35 10.65 6.16 -3.44
N GLN A 36 9.95 7.18 -2.93
CA GLN A 36 10.16 8.55 -3.36
C GLN A 36 11.34 9.12 -2.55
N PRO A 37 12.46 9.53 -3.18
CA PRO A 37 13.49 10.29 -2.47
C PRO A 37 12.86 11.60 -1.99
N ALA A 38 12.53 11.65 -0.70
CA ALA A 38 12.10 12.80 0.08
C ALA A 38 11.67 14.04 -0.72
N GLN A 39 10.45 14.03 -1.28
CA GLN A 39 9.68 15.26 -1.25
C GLN A 39 9.03 15.32 0.12
N GLN A 40 9.82 15.93 1.02
CA GLN A 40 9.39 16.40 2.34
C GLN A 40 7.98 16.99 2.21
N PRO A 41 7.03 16.64 3.09
CA PRO A 41 5.71 17.26 3.06
C PRO A 41 5.88 18.74 3.43
N ALA A 42 5.81 19.61 2.42
CA ALA A 42 5.64 21.03 2.65
C ALA A 42 4.23 21.23 3.24
N THR A 43 4.18 21.76 4.46
CA THR A 43 3.00 22.29 5.17
C THR A 43 1.95 21.23 5.53
N GLY A 44 1.58 21.04 6.79
CA GLY A 44 1.10 22.05 7.73
C GLY A 44 -0.34 21.66 8.10
N TYR A 45 -0.70 21.84 9.38
CA TYR A 45 -1.96 21.47 10.04
C TYR A 45 -2.05 20.02 10.55
N MET A 46 -1.81 19.76 11.85
CA MET A 46 -2.62 20.09 13.06
C MET A 46 -3.78 19.10 13.24
N PRO A 47 -4.36 18.93 14.46
CA PRO A 47 -3.88 19.17 15.82
C PRO A 47 -3.61 17.85 16.61
#